data_AF-A0A7X7V327-F1
#
_entry.id   AF-A0A7X7V327-F1
#
_cell.length_a   1.000
_cell.length_b   1.000
_cell.length_c   1.000
_cell.angle_alpha   90.00
_cell.angle_beta   90.00
_cell.angle_gamma   90.00
#
_symmetry.space_group_name_H-M   'P 1'
#
loop_
_entity.id
_entity.type
_entity.pdbx_description
1 polymer ?
#
loop_
_entity_poly.entity_id
_entity_poly.type
_entity_poly.pdbx_seq_one_letter_code
_entity_poly.pdbx_strand_id
1 'polypeptide(L)' 'MVTKHAYWIHHAYKTDETISGYIFLPKCDCSNCGYTSSMEKKVCPSCGSVMDRTAPKDAMVEDVIKE' A
#
# COMPACT_ATOMS: atom_id res chain seq x y z
N MET A 1 -10.26 12.23 -18.74
CA MET A 1 -9.42 12.25 -17.52
C MET A 1 -8.98 10.82 -17.27
N VAL A 2 -7.69 10.56 -17.11
CA VAL A 2 -7.17 9.20 -16.86
C VAL A 2 -7.31 8.92 -15.37
N THR A 3 -8.15 7.95 -15.01
CA THR A 3 -8.28 7.49 -13.62
C THR A 3 -7.02 6.70 -13.27
N LYS A 4 -6.25 7.20 -12.29
CA LYS A 4 -5.08 6.49 -11.77
C LYS A 4 -5.54 5.49 -10.72
N HIS A 5 -5.15 4.23 -10.87
CA HIS A 5 -5.44 3.19 -9.88
C HIS A 5 -4.20 2.88 -9.05
N ALA A 6 -4.36 2.54 -7.78
CA ALA A 6 -3.27 2.23 -6.85
C ALA A 6 -3.75 1.29 -5.73
N TYR A 7 -2.85 0.90 -4.83
CA TYR A 7 -3.15 0.07 -3.65
C TYR A 7 -2.47 0.59 -2.38
N TRP A 8 -3.02 0.22 -1.21
CA TRP A 8 -2.46 0.54 0.11
C TRP A 8 -1.37 -0.45 0.52
N ILE A 9 -0.24 0.08 1.00
CA ILE A 9 0.87 -0.69 1.56
C ILE A 9 0.70 -0.72 3.08
N HIS A 10 0.37 -1.87 3.63
CA HIS A 10 0.22 -2.05 5.08
C HIS A 10 1.56 -2.28 5.76
N HIS A 11 1.73 -1.65 6.91
CA HIS A 11 2.89 -1.88 7.77
C HIS A 11 2.54 -2.81 8.92
N ALA A 12 3.36 -3.83 9.12
CA ALA A 12 3.28 -4.71 10.27
C ALA A 12 4.69 -4.99 10.79
N TYR A 13 4.81 -5.25 12.10
CA TYR A 13 6.05 -5.75 12.68
C TYR A 13 5.82 -7.13 13.29
N LYS A 14 6.86 -7.95 13.27
CA LYS A 14 6.85 -9.29 13.84
C LYS A 14 6.98 -9.20 15.37
N THR A 15 6.12 -9.92 16.09
CA THR A 15 6.20 -10.07 17.56
C THR A 15 5.66 -11.43 17.99
N ASP A 16 6.29 -12.04 18.98
CA ASP A 16 5.85 -13.30 19.58
C ASP A 16 4.71 -13.11 20.60
N GLU A 17 4.30 -11.86 20.87
CA GLU A 17 3.22 -11.52 21.82
C GLU A 17 1.82 -11.80 21.25
N THR A 18 1.71 -12.04 19.94
CA THR A 18 0.44 -12.31 19.26
C THR A 18 0.42 -13.71 18.65
N ILE A 19 -0.74 -14.36 18.65
CA ILE A 19 -0.92 -15.69 18.03
C ILE A 19 -0.56 -15.67 16.54
N SER A 20 -0.81 -14.54 15.86
CA SER A 20 -0.46 -14.33 14.46
C SER A 20 1.04 -14.12 14.23
N GLY A 21 1.81 -13.78 15.26
CA GLY A 21 3.23 -13.40 15.12
C GLY A 21 3.45 -11.99 14.55
N TYR A 22 2.38 -11.21 14.33
CA TYR A 22 2.44 -9.90 13.69
C TYR A 22 1.44 -8.93 14.33
N ILE A 23 1.89 -7.70 14.55
CA ILE A 23 1.03 -6.56 14.86
C ILE A 23 0.96 -5.64 13.65
N PHE A 24 -0.27 -5.43 13.17
CA PHE A 24 -0.58 -4.48 12.10
C PHE A 24 -0.63 -3.07 12.67
N LEU A 25 0.12 -2.16 12.05
CA LEU A 25 0.12 -0.75 12.41
C LEU A 25 -1.05 -0.05 11.70
N PRO A 26 -1.72 0.92 12.34
CA PRO A 26 -2.77 1.74 11.72
C PRO A 26 -2.14 2.80 10.81
N LYS A 27 -1.29 2.37 9.88
CA LYS A 27 -0.62 3.22 8.89
C LYS A 27 -0.50 2.44 7.59
N CYS A 28 -0.93 3.09 6.51
CA CYS A 28 -0.96 2.53 5.17
C CYS A 28 -0.42 3.56 4.19
N ASP A 29 0.52 3.18 3.33
CA ASP A 29 1.09 4.10 2.35
C ASP A 29 0.47 3.92 0.96
N CYS A 30 0.27 5.02 0.25
CA CYS A 30 -0.19 4.98 -1.13
C CYS A 30 0.95 4.55 -2.05
N SER A 31 0.80 3.43 -2.76
CA SER A 31 1.79 2.95 -3.76
C SER A 31 2.07 3.93 -4.91
N ASN A 32 1.18 4.88 -5.20
CA ASN A 32 1.36 5.85 -6.28
C ASN A 32 2.08 7.14 -5.86
N CYS A 33 1.88 7.63 -4.63
CA CYS A 33 2.45 8.93 -4.20
C CYS A 33 3.20 8.90 -2.86
N GLY A 34 3.23 7.77 -2.15
CA GLY A 34 3.90 7.63 -0.86
C GLY A 34 3.15 8.26 0.32
N TYR A 35 1.94 8.79 0.13
CA TYR A 35 1.17 9.38 1.22
C TYR A 35 0.76 8.33 2.26
N THR A 36 1.04 8.59 3.54
CA THR A 36 0.63 7.75 4.66
C THR A 36 -0.77 8.13 5.15
N SER A 37 -1.68 7.17 5.13
CA SER A 37 -3.03 7.27 5.69
C SER A 37 -3.17 6.38 6.91
N SER A 38 -3.85 6.85 7.96
CA SER A 38 -4.11 6.04 9.17
C SER A 38 -5.11 4.90 8.94
N MET A 39 -5.94 5.02 7.89
CA MET A 39 -6.93 4.02 7.50
C MET A 39 -6.99 3.92 5.98
N GLU A 40 -7.35 2.73 5.50
CA GLU A 40 -7.64 2.52 4.09
C GLU A 40 -8.84 3.35 3.64
N LYS A 41 -8.72 3.99 2.49
CA LYS A 41 -9.79 4.75 1.84
C LYS A 41 -9.93 4.27 0.40
N LYS A 42 -11.13 4.39 -0.17
CA LYS A 42 -11.39 4.05 -1.59
C LYS A 42 -10.59 4.92 -2.56
N VAL A 43 -10.16 6.10 -2.13
CA VAL A 43 -9.39 7.05 -2.93
C VAL A 43 -8.27 7.62 -2.05
N CYS A 44 -7.08 7.75 -2.61
CA CYS A 44 -5.97 8.42 -1.92
C CYS A 44 -6.28 9.92 -1.78
N PRO A 45 -6.32 10.47 -0.55
CA PRO A 45 -6.65 11.88 -0.32
C PRO A 45 -5.57 12.83 -0.83
N SER A 46 -4.35 12.33 -1.08
CA SER A 46 -3.22 13.14 -1.53
C SER A 46 -3.14 13.22 -3.07
N CYS A 47 -3.20 12.08 -3.77
CA CYS A 47 -3.00 12.06 -5.23
C CYS A 47 -4.27 11.77 -6.03
N GLY A 48 -5.39 11.44 -5.38
CA GLY A 48 -6.66 11.14 -6.03
C GLY A 48 -6.72 9.78 -6.71
N SER A 49 -5.73 8.91 -6.53
CA SER A 49 -5.76 7.54 -7.08
C SER A 49 -6.88 6.73 -6.46
N VAL A 50 -7.60 5.98 -7.29
CA VAL A 50 -8.60 5.01 -6.84
C VAL A 50 -7.85 3.80 -6.28
N MET A 51 -8.15 3.46 -5.04
CA MET A 51 -7.48 2.40 -4.30
C MET A 51 -8.28 1.11 -4.46
N ASP A 52 -7.89 0.31 -5.45
CA ASP A 52 -8.56 -0.93 -5.79
C ASP A 52 -7.59 -2.01 -6.28
N ARG A 53 -8.08 -3.26 -6.26
CA ARG A 53 -7.32 -4.43 -6.74
C ARG A 53 -7.33 -4.58 -8.26
N THR A 54 -8.10 -3.74 -8.94
CA THR A 54 -8.33 -3.76 -10.40
C THR A 54 -7.41 -2.80 -11.14
N ALA A 55 -6.56 -2.07 -10.42
CA ALA A 55 -5.48 -1.29 -11.00
C ALA A 55 -4.78 -2.13 -12.06
N PRO A 56 -4.67 -1.63 -13.31
CA PRO A 56 -3.76 -2.24 -14.26
C PRO A 56 -2.43 -2.38 -13.52
N LYS A 57 -1.95 -3.62 -13.37
CA LYS A 57 -0.59 -3.84 -12.89
C LYS A 57 0.30 -3.27 -13.98
N ASP A 58 0.58 -1.97 -13.95
CA ASP A 58 1.66 -1.41 -14.76
C ASP A 58 2.95 -2.01 -14.19
N ALA A 59 3.33 -3.13 -14.82
CA ALA A 59 4.51 -3.95 -14.63
C ALA A 59 4.71 -4.58 -13.23
N MET A 60 4.93 -5.89 -13.24
CA MET A 60 5.80 -6.50 -12.24
C MET A 60 7.16 -5.79 -12.36
N VAL A 61 7.59 -5.05 -11.34
CA VAL A 61 9.01 -4.74 -11.17
C VAL A 61 9.61 -5.89 -10.36
N GLU A 62 9.85 -7.01 -11.04
CA GLU A 62 11.00 -7.84 -10.67
C GLU A 62 12.21 -7.19 -11.36
N ASP A 63 13.11 -6.59 -10.58
CA ASP A 63 14.56 -6.81 -10.69
C ASP A 63 15.24 -6.12 -9.49
N VAL A 64 15.61 -6.87 -8.46
CA VAL A 64 16.96 -7.42 -8.19
C VAL A 64 17.72 -6.58 -7.16
N ILE A 65 18.15 -7.28 -6.10
CA ILE A 65 19.17 -6.84 -5.15
C ILE A 65 20.40 -6.34 -5.93
N LYS A 66 20.77 -5.08 -5.71
CA LYS A 66 22.10 -4.50 -5.94
C LYS A 66 22.35 -3.61 -4.73
N GLU A 67 23.38 -3.77 -3.90
CA GLU A 67 24.58 -4.63 -3.84
C GLU A 67 24.86 -4.94 -2.35
#